data_AF-A0A0K8RID0-F1
#
_entry.id   AF-A0A0K8RID0-F1
#
_cell.length_a   1.000
_cell.length_b   1.000
_cell.length_c   1.000
_cell.angle_alpha   90.00
_cell.angle_beta   90.00
_cell.angle_gamma   90.00
#
_symmetry.space_group_name_H-M   'P 1'
#
loop_
_entity.id
_entity.type
_entity.pdbx_description
1 polymer ?
#
loop_
_entity_poly.entity_id
_entity_poly.type
_entity_poly.pdbx_seq_one_letter_code
_entity_poly.pdbx_strand_id
1 'polypeptide(L)'
;MVFSILVLIIVLQPAWCGIAPPYHGLDRPSLEYELPPLPYVFDALEPYIDEETLRIHYFGHHAKYTREMNRAFKEWRKYLKDKHASRLSLIDILRNFTRVPAKYRSTLIHNVEGGDA
;
A
#
# COMPACT_ATOMS: atom_id res chain seq x y z
N MET A 1 -18.78 8.42 -47.75
CA MET A 1 -17.72 7.59 -47.15
C MET A 1 -17.33 8.16 -45.78
N VAL A 2 -18.22 8.07 -44.79
CA VAL A 2 -17.98 8.66 -43.44
C VAL A 2 -18.66 7.81 -42.36
N PHE A 3 -18.49 6.48 -42.36
CA PHE A 3 -19.11 5.61 -41.33
C PHE A 3 -18.30 4.35 -41.02
N SER A 4 -16.96 4.38 -41.12
CA SER A 4 -16.14 3.16 -40.93
C SER A 4 -14.86 3.34 -40.13
N ILE A 5 -14.78 4.31 -39.21
CA ILE A 5 -13.61 4.45 -38.31
C ILE A 5 -14.01 4.48 -36.82
N LEU A 6 -15.25 4.13 -36.47
CA LEU A 6 -15.69 4.10 -35.05
C LEU A 6 -15.94 2.69 -34.48
N VAL A 7 -15.29 1.65 -35.01
CA VAL A 7 -15.44 0.27 -34.49
C VAL A 7 -14.08 -0.40 -34.19
N LEU A 8 -12.95 0.25 -34.47
CA LEU A 8 -11.61 -0.34 -34.31
C LEU A 8 -10.81 0.21 -33.11
N ILE A 9 -11.47 0.55 -32.00
CA ILE A 9 -10.79 0.88 -30.72
C ILE A 9 -11.44 0.15 -29.53
N ILE A 10 -12.19 -0.95 -29.75
CA ILE A 10 -12.83 -1.71 -28.65
C ILE A 10 -12.21 -3.11 -28.45
N VAL A 11 -11.29 -3.55 -29.32
CA VAL A 11 -10.83 -4.97 -29.34
C VAL A 11 -9.46 -5.21 -28.67
N LEU A 12 -8.81 -4.19 -28.08
CA LEU A 12 -7.46 -4.34 -27.49
C LEU A 12 -7.29 -3.65 -26.13
N GLN A 13 -8.31 -3.67 -25.29
CA GLN A 13 -8.08 -3.60 -23.85
C GLN A 13 -8.38 -5.00 -23.32
N PRO A 14 -7.37 -5.85 -23.08
CA PRO A 14 -7.61 -7.09 -22.36
C PRO A 14 -8.23 -6.71 -21.02
N ALA A 15 -9.54 -6.92 -20.90
CA ALA A 15 -10.33 -6.75 -19.68
C ALA A 15 -10.03 -7.90 -18.70
N TRP A 16 -8.74 -8.21 -18.50
CA TRP A 16 -8.28 -9.14 -17.50
C TRP A 16 -7.76 -8.34 -16.30
N CYS A 17 -8.50 -8.48 -15.20
CA CYS A 17 -8.27 -7.92 -13.87
C CYS A 17 -8.39 -6.40 -13.72
N GLY A 18 -9.62 -5.93 -13.53
CA GLY A 18 -9.91 -4.62 -12.94
C GLY A 18 -9.58 -4.49 -11.45
N ILE A 19 -8.92 -5.48 -10.84
CA ILE A 19 -8.42 -5.41 -9.46
C ILE A 19 -6.90 -5.41 -9.56
N ALA A 20 -6.28 -4.24 -9.37
CA ALA A 20 -4.84 -4.15 -9.22
C ALA A 20 -4.40 -5.08 -8.07
N PRO A 21 -3.27 -5.81 -8.20
CA PRO A 21 -2.82 -6.68 -7.12
C PRO A 21 -2.67 -5.89 -5.83
N PRO A 22 -2.89 -6.51 -4.66
CA PRO A 22 -2.64 -5.85 -3.39
C PRO A 22 -1.22 -5.30 -3.41
N TYR A 23 -1.05 -4.07 -2.92
CA TYR A 23 0.24 -3.36 -2.90
C TYR A 23 0.76 -2.89 -4.28
N HIS A 24 -0.08 -2.84 -5.31
CA HIS A 24 0.27 -2.19 -6.58
C HIS A 24 0.59 -0.70 -6.37
N GLY A 25 1.68 -0.22 -6.96
CA GLY A 25 2.09 1.19 -6.89
C GLY A 25 2.97 1.55 -5.70
N LEU A 26 3.37 0.60 -4.85
CA LEU A 26 4.34 0.83 -3.78
C LEU A 26 5.77 1.16 -4.27
N ASP A 27 6.06 0.85 -5.53
CA ASP A 27 7.26 1.22 -6.29
C ASP A 27 7.24 2.68 -6.74
N ARG A 28 6.06 3.32 -6.70
CA ARG A 28 5.90 4.72 -7.08
C ARG A 28 5.96 5.60 -5.84
N PRO A 29 6.47 6.83 -5.97
CA PRO A 29 6.45 7.75 -4.85
C PRO A 29 5.02 8.12 -4.46
N SER A 30 4.69 7.92 -3.18
CA SER A 30 3.42 8.35 -2.61
C SER A 30 3.62 9.10 -1.30
N LEU A 31 2.80 10.13 -1.08
CA LEU A 31 2.76 10.87 0.18
C LEU A 31 2.05 10.08 1.28
N GLU A 32 1.19 9.14 0.92
CA GLU A 32 0.42 8.33 1.84
C GLU A 32 0.13 6.95 1.24
N TYR A 33 0.05 5.93 2.09
CA TYR A 33 -0.24 4.56 1.67
C TYR A 33 -1.59 4.13 2.23
N GLU A 34 -2.41 3.51 1.39
CA GLU A 34 -3.75 3.08 1.76
C GLU A 34 -3.75 1.66 2.32
N LEU A 35 -4.72 1.35 3.17
CA LEU A 35 -5.01 -0.01 3.59
C LEU A 35 -5.64 -0.74 2.39
N PRO A 36 -4.99 -1.76 1.79
CA PRO A 36 -5.53 -2.44 0.62
C PRO A 36 -6.84 -3.15 0.97
N PRO A 37 -7.88 -3.08 0.12
CA PRO A 37 -9.12 -3.80 0.37
C PRO A 37 -8.88 -5.32 0.38
N LEU A 38 -9.64 -6.08 1.17
CA LEU A 38 -9.62 -7.54 1.05
C LEU A 38 -10.14 -7.94 -0.33
N PRO A 39 -9.47 -8.88 -1.02
CA PRO A 39 -9.95 -9.42 -2.29
C PRO A 39 -11.04 -10.48 -2.12
N TYR A 40 -11.49 -10.74 -0.89
CA TYR A 40 -12.50 -11.75 -0.53
C TYR A 40 -13.33 -11.29 0.68
N VAL A 41 -14.47 -11.94 0.89
CA VAL A 41 -15.35 -11.74 2.05
C VAL A 41 -14.75 -12.36 3.32
N PHE A 42 -15.17 -11.93 4.50
CA PHE A 42 -14.47 -12.26 5.75
C PHE A 42 -14.53 -13.75 6.16
N ASP A 43 -15.55 -14.48 5.73
CA ASP A 43 -15.74 -15.91 5.99
C ASP A 43 -15.10 -16.80 4.91
N ALA A 44 -14.49 -16.22 3.86
CA ALA A 44 -13.98 -16.96 2.70
C ALA A 44 -12.84 -17.95 3.02
N LEU A 45 -12.21 -17.83 4.20
CA LEU A 45 -11.10 -18.66 4.64
C LEU A 45 -11.52 -19.75 5.65
N GLU A 46 -12.80 -19.86 5.96
CA GLU A 46 -13.29 -20.93 6.83
C GLU A 46 -13.17 -22.32 6.17
N PRO A 47 -12.94 -23.39 6.95
CA PRO A 47 -12.78 -23.42 8.42
C PRO A 47 -11.32 -23.22 8.89
N TYR A 48 -10.43 -22.75 8.01
CA TYR A 48 -8.99 -22.67 8.31
C TYR A 48 -8.63 -21.42 9.12
N ILE A 49 -9.29 -20.30 8.81
CA ILE A 49 -9.17 -19.04 9.53
C ILE A 49 -10.59 -18.52 9.71
N ASP A 50 -10.99 -18.26 10.97
CA ASP A 50 -12.33 -17.76 11.27
C ASP A 50 -12.50 -16.28 10.88
N GLU A 51 -13.74 -15.89 10.59
CA GLU A 51 -14.10 -14.51 10.20
C GLU A 51 -13.67 -13.47 11.26
N GLU A 52 -13.82 -13.79 12.55
CA GLU A 52 -13.49 -12.86 13.63
C GLU A 52 -12.00 -12.52 13.66
N THR A 53 -11.14 -13.54 13.57
CA THR A 53 -9.69 -13.38 13.45
C THR A 53 -9.33 -12.49 12.26
N LEU A 54 -9.92 -12.73 11.08
CA LEU A 54 -9.62 -11.95 9.89
C LEU A 54 -10.09 -10.48 10.02
N ARG A 55 -11.24 -10.26 10.65
CA ARG A 55 -11.79 -8.92 10.91
C ARG A 55 -10.91 -8.14 11.88
N ILE A 56 -10.41 -8.77 12.95
CA ILE A 56 -9.46 -8.18 13.89
C ILE A 56 -8.11 -7.93 13.22
N HIS A 57 -7.61 -8.88 12.42
CA HIS A 57 -6.36 -8.73 11.69
C HIS A 57 -6.41 -7.53 10.72
N TYR A 58 -7.49 -7.39 9.96
CA TYR A 58 -7.64 -6.32 8.99
C TYR A 58 -7.90 -4.95 9.61
N PHE A 59 -9.01 -4.79 10.36
CA PHE A 59 -9.42 -3.50 10.92
C PHE A 59 -8.62 -3.09 12.16
N GLY A 60 -8.05 -4.06 12.86
CA GLY A 60 -7.18 -3.84 14.01
C GLY A 60 -5.74 -3.65 13.56
N HIS A 61 -5.03 -4.76 13.33
CA HIS A 61 -3.58 -4.76 13.14
C HIS A 61 -3.16 -4.03 11.84
N HIS A 62 -3.62 -4.48 10.67
CA HIS A 62 -3.19 -3.92 9.39
C HIS A 62 -3.56 -2.42 9.26
N ALA A 63 -4.77 -2.04 9.66
CA ALA A 63 -5.20 -0.64 9.67
C ALA A 63 -4.36 0.22 10.63
N LYS A 64 -4.03 -0.29 11.83
CA LYS A 64 -3.17 0.43 12.79
C LYS A 64 -1.76 0.64 12.23
N TYR A 65 -1.14 -0.41 11.71
CA TYR A 65 0.17 -0.35 11.08
C TYR A 65 0.24 0.67 9.95
N THR A 66 -0.76 0.67 9.08
CA THR A 66 -0.88 1.64 7.97
C THR A 66 -0.90 3.09 8.47
N ARG A 67 -1.75 3.39 9.48
CA ARG A 67 -1.86 4.74 10.06
C ARG A 67 -0.56 5.21 10.72
N GLU A 68 0.07 4.34 11.51
CA GLU A 68 1.29 4.67 12.25
C GLU A 68 2.51 4.85 11.32
N MET A 69 2.62 4.00 10.29
CA MET A 69 3.60 4.16 9.21
C MET A 69 3.42 5.51 8.50
N ASN A 70 2.20 5.85 8.06
CA ASN A 70 1.92 7.12 7.39
C ASN A 70 2.24 8.33 8.30
N ARG A 71 1.93 8.24 9.60
CA ARG A 71 2.30 9.27 10.58
C ARG A 71 3.81 9.48 10.65
N ALA A 72 4.59 8.39 10.74
CA ALA A 72 6.04 8.47 10.77
C ALA A 72 6.62 9.10 9.48
N PHE A 73 6.11 8.71 8.31
CA PHE A 73 6.54 9.29 7.04
C PHE A 73 6.18 10.76 6.91
N LYS A 74 4.98 11.16 7.34
CA LYS A 74 4.55 12.56 7.34
C LYS A 74 5.48 13.41 8.19
N GLU A 75 5.82 12.96 9.40
CA GLU A 75 6.76 13.65 10.27
C GLU A 75 8.16 13.70 9.69
N TRP A 76 8.68 12.58 9.15
CA TRP A 76 10.00 12.56 8.52
C TRP A 76 10.10 13.55 7.36
N ARG A 77 9.11 13.57 6.48
CA ARG A 77 9.10 14.40 5.27
C ARG A 77 9.05 15.90 5.58
N LYS A 78 8.52 16.34 6.72
CA LYS A 78 8.57 17.75 7.15
C LYS A 78 9.99 18.29 7.34
N TYR A 79 10.93 17.42 7.71
CA TYR A 79 12.33 17.81 7.98
C TYR A 79 13.24 17.66 6.77
N LEU A 80 12.74 17.11 5.67
CA LEU A 80 13.51 16.98 4.44
C LEU A 80 13.57 18.36 3.78
N LYS A 81 14.78 18.94 3.75
CA LYS A 81 15.03 20.27 3.16
C LYS A 81 14.77 20.30 1.65
N ASP A 82 14.84 19.15 1.00
CA ASP A 82 14.59 19.00 -0.42
C ASP A 82 13.16 18.48 -0.66
N LYS A 83 12.36 19.24 -1.43
CA LYS A 83 11.02 18.82 -1.86
C LYS A 83 11.08 17.52 -2.68
N HIS A 84 12.21 17.19 -3.31
CA HIS A 84 12.41 15.91 -4.02
C HIS A 84 12.50 14.69 -3.10
N ALA A 85 12.72 14.84 -1.79
CA ALA A 85 12.76 13.70 -0.88
C ALA A 85 11.37 13.06 -0.64
N SER A 86 10.30 13.74 -1.07
CA SER A 86 8.95 13.16 -1.24
C SER A 86 8.84 12.17 -2.41
N ARG A 87 9.92 11.96 -3.16
CA ARG A 87 10.00 11.05 -4.32
C ARG A 87 10.46 9.64 -3.95
N LEU A 88 10.61 9.31 -2.66
CA LEU A 88 10.94 7.94 -2.27
C LEU A 88 9.65 7.12 -2.19
N SER A 89 9.62 6.04 -2.98
CA SER A 89 8.60 5.00 -2.87
C SER A 89 8.78 4.19 -1.58
N LEU A 90 7.76 3.43 -1.16
CA LEU A 90 7.86 2.59 0.02
C LEU A 90 8.96 1.54 -0.17
N ILE A 91 9.03 0.98 -1.38
CA ILE A 91 10.06 0.00 -1.75
C ILE A 91 11.46 0.60 -1.65
N ASP A 92 11.68 1.84 -2.09
CA ASP A 92 13.00 2.48 -2.00
C ASP A 92 13.42 2.72 -0.54
N ILE A 93 12.47 3.09 0.31
CA ILE A 93 12.70 3.29 1.74
C ILE A 93 13.10 1.97 2.40
N LEU A 94 12.39 0.88 2.12
CA LEU A 94 12.68 -0.44 2.69
C LEU A 94 14.02 -1.00 2.21
N ARG A 95 14.33 -0.84 0.92
CA ARG A 95 15.63 -1.24 0.36
C ARG A 95 16.80 -0.45 0.95
N ASN A 96 16.57 0.78 1.38
CA ASN A 96 17.60 1.68 1.91
C ASN A 96 17.29 2.08 3.36
N PHE A 97 16.88 1.12 4.18
CA PHE A 97 16.38 1.41 5.53
C PHE A 97 17.38 2.16 6.43
N THR A 98 18.69 1.98 6.18
CA THR A 98 19.75 2.74 6.86
C THR A 98 19.63 4.25 6.69
N ARG A 99 18.99 4.74 5.61
CA ARG A 99 18.74 6.16 5.35
C ARG A 99 17.58 6.75 6.15
N VAL A 100 16.71 5.90 6.70
CA VAL A 100 15.67 6.36 7.63
C VAL A 100 16.36 6.93 8.88
N PRO A 101 16.01 8.15 9.34
CA PRO A 101 16.54 8.69 10.58
C PRO A 101 16.26 7.76 11.77
N ALA A 102 17.24 7.59 12.65
CA ALA A 102 17.15 6.66 13.78
C ALA A 102 15.85 6.81 14.61
N LYS A 103 15.37 8.05 14.78
CA LYS A 103 14.13 8.37 15.49
C LYS A 103 12.85 7.74 14.91
N TYR A 104 12.85 7.33 13.63
CA TYR A 104 11.70 6.70 12.97
C TYR A 104 11.90 5.21 12.69
N ARG A 105 13.13 4.69 12.85
CA ARG A 105 13.44 3.30 12.47
C ARG A 105 12.65 2.29 13.28
N SER A 106 12.60 2.42 14.61
CA SER A 106 11.81 1.50 15.44
C SER A 106 10.34 1.52 15.04
N THR A 107 9.74 2.72 14.93
CA THR A 107 8.34 2.86 14.48
C THR A 107 8.11 2.20 13.12
N LEU A 108 9.00 2.40 12.15
CA LEU A 108 8.83 1.79 10.83
C LEU A 108 9.10 0.28 10.83
N ILE A 109 10.03 -0.24 11.63
CA ILE A 109 10.24 -1.69 11.79
C ILE A 109 8.94 -2.33 12.29
N HIS A 110 8.41 -1.86 13.43
CA HIS A 110 7.23 -2.48 14.03
C HIS A 110 5.97 -2.35 13.15
N ASN A 111 5.82 -1.25 12.42
CA ASN A 111 4.59 -1.00 11.64
C ASN A 111 4.69 -1.38 10.16
N VAL A 112 5.89 -1.51 9.57
CA VAL A 112 6.02 -1.98 8.18
C VAL A 112 6.24 -3.49 8.13
N GLU A 113 6.94 -4.07 9.11
CA GLU A 113 7.13 -5.53 9.19
C GLU A 113 5.95 -6.23 9.87
N GLY A 114 5.04 -5.48 10.51
CA GLY A 114 3.86 -6.04 11.18
C GLY A 114 4.19 -6.77 12.48
N GLY A 115 5.29 -6.42 13.13
CA GLY A 115 5.68 -6.98 14.42
C GLY A 115 4.88 -6.38 15.57
N ASP A 116 4.37 -7.22 16.46
CA ASP A 116 3.79 -6.76 17.73
C ASP A 116 4.85 -6.06 18.58
N ALA A 117 4.42 -4.96 19.22
CA ALA A 117 5.25 -4.09 20.06
C ALA A 117 5.62 -4.76 21.40
#